data_AF-A0A835Z5R2-F1
#
_entry.id   AF-A0A835Z5R2-F1
#
_cell.length_a   1.000
_cell.length_b   1.000
_cell.length_c   1.000
_cell.angle_alpha   90.00
_cell.angle_beta   90.00
_cell.angle_gamma   90.00
#
_symmetry.space_group_name_H-M   'P 1'
#
loop_
_entity.id
_entity.type
_entity.pdbx_description
1 polymer ?
#
loop_
_entity_poly.entity_id
_entity_poly.type
_entity_poly.pdbx_seq_one_letter_code
_entity_poly.pdbx_strand_id
1 'polypeptide(L)'
;LRGVVVVCVLDKTLDIVSITAELFSDVRKTKVRRSRFLIRAVPLATTCYGDAESLVGIAKPLVDEAFETLREPVKWAVSLTRRNSGMQRQQVVDVFGGLVPNVHTVSLSEPEMVIVVEAMRGIIGVSVMKAATKVACSDFNLRRLQDEVCK
;
A
#
# COMPACT_ATOMS: atom_id res chain seq x y z
N LEU A 1 -1.16 -24.19 2.27
CA LEU A 1 -0.96 -23.23 1.16
C LEU A 1 -1.11 -21.80 1.68
N ARG A 2 -0.22 -20.88 1.29
CA ARG A 2 -0.47 -19.42 1.41
C ARG A 2 -0.93 -18.94 0.05
N GLY A 3 -2.24 -18.72 -0.10
CA GLY A 3 -2.83 -18.15 -1.32
C GLY A 3 -2.83 -16.63 -1.29
N VAL A 4 -3.00 -16.02 -2.45
CA VAL A 4 -3.35 -14.60 -2.58
C VAL A 4 -4.71 -14.54 -3.25
N VAL A 5 -5.61 -13.74 -2.68
CA VAL A 5 -6.90 -13.40 -3.28
C VAL A 5 -6.85 -11.90 -3.55
N VAL A 6 -7.14 -11.52 -4.79
CA VAL A 6 -7.29 -10.12 -5.18
C VAL A 6 -8.78 -9.84 -5.22
N VAL A 7 -9.23 -8.87 -4.44
CA VAL A 7 -10.61 -8.39 -4.44
C VAL A 7 -10.60 -7.02 -5.10
N CYS A 8 -11.29 -6.90 -6.24
CA CYS A 8 -11.42 -5.64 -6.96
C CYS A 8 -12.75 -4.98 -6.57
N VAL A 9 -12.69 -3.73 -6.12
CA VAL A 9 -13.87 -2.92 -5.83
C VAL A 9 -14.18 -2.11 -7.09
N LEU A 10 -15.31 -2.40 -7.73
CA LEU A 10 -15.72 -1.73 -8.98
C LEU A 10 -16.39 -0.37 -8.73
N ASP A 11 -16.91 -0.17 -7.52
CA ASP A 11 -17.52 1.09 -7.10
C ASP A 11 -16.43 2.13 -6.82
N LYS A 12 -16.36 3.15 -7.67
CA LYS A 12 -15.37 4.22 -7.59
C LYS A 12 -15.61 5.20 -6.44
N THR A 13 -16.78 5.16 -5.81
CA THR A 13 -17.07 6.00 -4.63
C THR A 13 -16.41 5.47 -3.36
N LEU A 14 -15.92 4.23 -3.40
CA LEU A 14 -15.29 3.56 -2.28
C LEU A 14 -13.77 3.68 -2.34
N ASP A 15 -13.18 4.33 -1.35
CA ASP A 15 -11.73 4.34 -1.17
C ASP A 15 -11.24 3.05 -0.48
N ILE A 16 -10.38 2.31 -1.18
CA ILE A 16 -9.84 1.03 -0.69
C ILE A 16 -8.96 1.21 0.55
N VAL A 17 -8.28 2.35 0.67
CA VAL A 17 -7.43 2.66 1.83
C VAL A 17 -8.30 2.85 3.06
N SER A 18 -9.38 3.61 2.95
CA SER A 18 -10.36 3.84 4.01
C SER A 18 -11.10 2.56 4.42
N ILE A 19 -11.53 1.73 3.46
CA ILE A 19 -12.16 0.42 3.75
C ILE A 19 -11.22 -0.46 4.56
N THR A 20 -9.95 -0.53 4.14
CA THR A 20 -8.96 -1.32 4.86
C THR A 20 -8.72 -0.73 6.25
N ALA A 21 -8.58 0.59 6.37
CA ALA A 21 -8.42 1.23 7.67
C ALA A 21 -9.59 0.92 8.61
N GLU A 22 -10.83 0.93 8.12
CA GLU A 22 -12.00 0.60 8.93
C GLU A 22 -12.01 -0.88 9.35
N LEU A 23 -11.60 -1.81 8.49
CA LEU A 23 -11.44 -3.22 8.87
C LEU A 23 -10.49 -3.40 10.06
N PHE A 24 -9.33 -2.73 10.05
CA PHE A 24 -8.36 -2.81 11.15
C PHE A 24 -8.85 -2.05 12.40
N SER A 25 -9.52 -0.92 12.22
CA SER A 25 -10.15 -0.12 13.27
C SER A 25 -11.22 -0.92 14.01
N ASP A 26 -12.10 -1.59 13.26
CA ASP A 26 -13.19 -2.41 13.77
C ASP A 26 -12.68 -3.62 14.55
N VAL A 27 -11.63 -4.31 14.08
CA VAL A 27 -10.98 -5.39 14.86
C VAL A 27 -10.43 -4.86 16.19
N ARG A 28 -9.83 -3.66 16.22
CA ARG A 28 -9.35 -3.06 17.47
C ARG A 28 -10.48 -2.71 18.43
N LYS A 29 -11.56 -2.12 17.92
CA LYS A 29 -12.71 -1.69 18.72
C LYS A 29 -13.45 -2.88 19.30
N THR A 30 -13.80 -3.84 18.44
CA THR A 30 -14.65 -4.98 18.83
C THR A 30 -13.87 -6.11 19.50
N LYS A 31 -12.56 -6.22 19.22
CA LYS A 31 -11.69 -7.32 19.66
C LYS A 31 -12.19 -8.69 19.20
N VAL A 32 -12.98 -8.73 18.12
CA VAL A 32 -13.49 -9.96 17.51
C VAL A 32 -12.62 -10.33 16.32
N ARG A 33 -12.25 -11.62 16.23
CA ARG A 33 -11.57 -12.15 15.04
C ARG A 33 -12.52 -12.10 13.84
N ARG A 34 -12.16 -11.33 12.82
CA ARG A 34 -12.93 -11.20 11.57
C ARG A 34 -12.63 -12.29 10.56
N SER A 35 -11.45 -12.92 10.65
CA SER A 35 -11.10 -14.04 9.77
C SER A 35 -10.12 -15.00 10.45
N ARG A 36 -10.33 -16.31 10.23
CA ARG A 36 -9.40 -17.37 10.63
C ARG A 36 -8.21 -17.51 9.67
N PHE A 37 -8.40 -17.17 8.40
CA PHE A 37 -7.44 -17.49 7.34
C PHE A 37 -6.69 -16.28 6.79
N LEU A 38 -7.26 -15.07 6.91
CA LEU A 38 -6.65 -13.85 6.38
C LEU A 38 -5.41 -13.47 7.19
N ILE A 39 -4.23 -13.49 6.56
CA ILE A 39 -2.97 -13.08 7.20
C ILE A 39 -2.79 -11.57 7.06
N ARG A 40 -2.91 -11.07 5.83
CA ARG A 40 -2.69 -9.67 5.48
C ARG A 40 -3.85 -9.16 4.65
N ALA A 41 -4.20 -7.89 4.85
CA ALA A 41 -5.18 -7.16 4.06
C ALA A 41 -4.51 -5.86 3.61
N VAL A 42 -3.99 -5.85 2.39
CA VAL A 42 -3.20 -4.73 1.84
C VAL A 42 -4.08 -3.95 0.86
N PRO A 43 -4.31 -2.64 1.06
CA PRO A 43 -5.06 -1.83 0.12
C PRO A 43 -4.19 -1.52 -1.10
N LEU A 44 -4.71 -1.79 -2.30
CA LEU A 44 -4.08 -1.51 -3.59
C LEU A 44 -5.06 -0.64 -4.39
N ALA A 45 -4.74 0.63 -4.59
CA ALA A 45 -5.58 1.61 -5.27
C ALA A 45 -5.69 1.33 -6.77
N THR A 46 -4.60 0.83 -7.37
CA THR A 46 -4.60 0.37 -8.76
C THR A 46 -3.61 -0.77 -8.94
N THR A 47 -3.74 -1.47 -10.07
CA THR A 47 -2.90 -2.60 -10.45
C THR A 47 -2.53 -2.53 -11.92
N CYS A 48 -1.34 -3.04 -12.26
CA CYS A 48 -0.86 -3.16 -13.63
C CYS A 48 -0.14 -4.49 -13.84
N TYR A 49 0.28 -4.74 -15.09
CA TYR A 49 1.14 -5.87 -15.41
C TYR A 49 2.53 -5.73 -14.75
N GLY A 50 3.19 -6.87 -14.59
CA GLY A 50 4.42 -7.05 -13.81
C GLY A 50 5.69 -6.50 -14.44
N ASP A 51 5.61 -5.42 -15.20
CA ASP A 51 6.71 -4.77 -15.90
C ASP A 51 6.81 -3.28 -15.50
N ALA A 52 7.96 -2.68 -15.76
CA ALA A 52 8.25 -1.31 -15.30
C ALA A 52 7.50 -0.24 -16.11
N GLU A 53 7.23 -0.50 -17.39
CA GLU A 53 6.52 0.44 -18.27
C GLU A 53 5.07 0.60 -17.82
N SER A 54 4.39 -0.53 -17.59
CA SER A 54 3.06 -0.60 -16.99
C SER A 54 3.00 0.11 -15.63
N LEU A 55 4.04 -0.05 -14.81
CA LEU A 55 4.12 0.59 -13.49
C LEU A 55 4.17 2.12 -13.61
N VAL A 56 4.97 2.67 -14.52
CA VAL A 56 5.04 4.13 -14.74
C VAL A 56 3.66 4.68 -15.11
N GLY A 57 2.94 4.00 -16.00
CA GLY A 57 1.62 4.41 -16.47
C GLY A 57 0.58 4.55 -15.35
N ILE A 58 0.56 3.61 -14.39
CA ILE A 58 -0.37 3.69 -13.25
C ILE A 58 0.16 4.55 -12.08
N ALA A 59 1.48 4.66 -11.95
CA ALA A 59 2.10 5.35 -10.82
C ALA A 59 1.99 6.87 -10.95
N LYS A 60 2.13 7.41 -12.16
CA LYS A 60 2.06 8.87 -12.38
C LYS A 60 0.77 9.51 -11.83
N PRO A 61 -0.44 9.12 -12.27
CA PRO A 61 -1.67 9.77 -11.80
C PRO A 61 -1.86 9.61 -10.29
N LEU A 62 -1.46 8.47 -9.71
CA LEU A 62 -1.51 8.24 -8.27
C LEU A 62 -0.59 9.20 -7.49
N VAL A 63 0.63 9.42 -7.99
CA VAL A 63 1.61 10.30 -7.35
C VAL A 63 1.16 11.75 -7.48
N ASP A 64 0.72 12.16 -8.67
CA ASP A 64 0.21 13.52 -8.90
C ASP A 64 -0.94 13.82 -7.91
N GLU A 65 -1.97 12.98 -7.85
CA GLU A 65 -3.12 13.16 -6.95
C GLU A 65 -2.70 13.24 -5.46
N ALA A 66 -1.80 12.36 -5.03
CA ALA A 66 -1.41 12.26 -3.63
C ALA A 66 -0.45 13.36 -3.18
N PHE A 67 0.41 13.87 -4.06
CA PHE A 67 1.45 14.84 -3.71
C PHE A 67 1.10 16.27 -4.11
N GLU A 68 0.30 16.52 -5.16
CA GLU A 68 -0.14 17.87 -5.54
C GLU A 68 -1.00 18.54 -4.46
N THR A 69 -1.74 17.74 -3.69
CA THR A 69 -2.60 18.24 -2.60
C THR A 69 -1.81 18.63 -1.34
N LEU A 70 -0.51 18.33 -1.28
CA LEU A 70 0.35 18.64 -0.15
C LEU A 70 0.81 20.10 -0.19
N ARG A 71 0.57 20.83 0.90
CA ARG A 71 0.96 22.25 1.01
C ARG A 71 2.42 22.46 1.35
N GLU A 72 3.05 21.45 1.97
CA GLU A 72 4.41 21.53 2.49
C GLU A 72 5.26 20.36 1.98
N PRO A 73 6.59 20.55 1.87
CA PRO A 73 7.54 19.46 1.68
C PRO A 73 7.30 18.34 2.70
N VAL A 74 7.31 17.08 2.26
CA VAL A 74 7.14 15.93 3.15
C VAL A 74 8.25 14.92 2.95
N LYS A 75 8.46 14.08 3.96
CA LYS A 75 9.29 12.89 3.85
C LYS A 75 8.50 11.73 3.27
N TRP A 76 9.08 10.97 2.35
CA TRP A 76 8.39 9.81 1.74
C TRP A 76 9.28 8.58 1.56
N ALA A 77 8.67 7.41 1.43
CA ALA A 77 9.37 6.16 1.17
C ALA A 77 8.55 5.17 0.33
N VAL A 78 9.26 4.27 -0.36
CA VAL A 78 8.68 3.11 -1.03
C VAL A 78 8.71 1.88 -0.13
N SER A 79 7.56 1.25 0.06
CA SER A 79 7.41 -0.04 0.73
C SER A 79 7.09 -1.13 -0.29
N LEU A 80 8.12 -1.85 -0.73
CA LEU A 80 7.99 -2.93 -1.71
C LEU A 80 7.92 -4.30 -1.04
N THR A 81 6.83 -5.03 -1.28
CA THR A 81 6.71 -6.47 -1.01
C THR A 81 6.75 -7.24 -2.33
N ARG A 82 7.51 -8.33 -2.38
CA ARG A 82 7.62 -9.20 -3.57
C ARG A 82 7.19 -10.62 -3.24
N ARG A 83 6.37 -11.23 -4.11
CA ARG A 83 5.91 -12.62 -4.00
C ARG A 83 6.05 -13.32 -5.35
N ASN A 84 7.16 -14.03 -5.55
CA ASN A 84 7.46 -14.71 -6.82
C ASN A 84 7.33 -13.75 -8.02
N SER A 85 8.02 -12.60 -7.94
CA SER A 85 8.05 -11.58 -8.98
C SER A 85 9.51 -11.26 -9.34
N GLY A 86 9.77 -11.02 -10.63
CA GLY A 86 11.07 -10.56 -11.13
C GLY A 86 11.33 -9.07 -10.91
N MET A 87 10.34 -8.31 -10.43
CA MET A 87 10.45 -6.87 -10.23
C MET A 87 11.58 -6.52 -9.24
N GLN A 88 12.54 -5.72 -9.69
CA GLN A 88 13.68 -5.33 -8.87
C GLN A 88 13.36 -4.12 -8.02
N ARG A 89 13.94 -4.05 -6.82
CA ARG A 89 13.74 -2.90 -5.92
C ARG A 89 14.21 -1.60 -6.57
N GLN A 90 15.35 -1.64 -7.26
CA GLN A 90 15.92 -0.45 -7.91
C GLN A 90 14.98 0.10 -8.97
N GLN A 91 14.41 -0.75 -9.84
CA GLN A 91 13.44 -0.33 -10.85
C GLN A 91 12.24 0.41 -10.23
N VAL A 92 11.70 -0.12 -9.12
CA VAL A 92 10.59 0.52 -8.42
C VAL A 92 11.01 1.87 -7.81
N VAL A 93 12.19 1.92 -7.18
CA VAL A 93 12.73 3.16 -6.60
C VAL A 93 12.99 4.22 -7.67
N ASP A 94 13.56 3.84 -8.81
CA ASP A 94 13.84 4.76 -9.93
C ASP A 94 12.55 5.34 -10.51
N VAL A 95 11.52 4.50 -10.69
CA VAL A 95 10.20 4.95 -11.16
C VAL A 95 9.62 6.00 -10.22
N PHE A 96 9.53 5.71 -8.92
CA PHE A 96 8.93 6.67 -7.99
C PHE A 96 9.83 7.88 -7.72
N GLY A 97 11.16 7.70 -7.74
CA GLY A 97 12.12 8.80 -7.60
C GLY A 97 12.06 9.80 -8.75
N GLY A 98 11.70 9.35 -9.96
CA GLY A 98 11.47 10.23 -11.11
C GLY A 98 10.07 10.87 -11.16
N LEU A 99 9.08 10.29 -10.47
CA LEU A 99 7.70 10.77 -10.48
C LEU A 99 7.37 11.72 -9.33
N VAL A 100 7.92 11.49 -8.14
CA VAL A 100 7.64 12.35 -6.98
C VAL A 100 8.38 13.68 -7.14
N PRO A 101 7.70 14.83 -6.99
CA PRO A 101 8.34 16.15 -7.09
C PRO A 101 9.52 16.31 -6.12
N ASN A 102 10.62 16.90 -6.61
CA ASN A 102 11.88 17.07 -5.86
C ASN A 102 11.76 17.93 -4.59
N VAL A 103 10.65 18.64 -4.40
CA VAL A 103 10.36 19.35 -3.15
C VAL A 103 10.16 18.37 -1.98
N HIS A 104 9.77 17.12 -2.24
CA HIS A 104 9.61 16.08 -1.23
C HIS A 104 10.88 15.23 -1.09
N THR A 105 11.27 14.93 0.15
CA THR A 105 12.54 14.25 0.44
C THR A 105 12.32 12.76 0.75
N VAL A 106 13.20 11.89 0.26
CA VAL A 106 13.16 10.46 0.63
C VAL A 106 13.64 10.26 2.07
N SER A 107 12.87 9.54 2.90
CA SER A 107 13.29 9.12 4.24
C SER A 107 12.81 7.70 4.56
N LEU A 108 13.74 6.77 4.76
CA LEU A 108 13.42 5.37 5.08
C LEU A 108 13.08 5.15 6.57
N SER A 109 13.51 6.07 7.45
CA SER A 109 13.32 5.95 8.89
C SER A 109 11.98 6.52 9.34
N GLU A 110 11.64 7.72 8.87
CA GLU A 110 10.47 8.48 9.32
C GLU A 110 9.74 9.11 8.13
N PRO A 111 9.16 8.30 7.24
CA PRO A 111 8.33 8.81 6.16
C PRO A 111 6.99 9.31 6.71
N GLU A 112 6.48 10.39 6.13
CA GLU A 112 5.12 10.90 6.34
C GLU A 112 4.16 10.30 5.31
N MET A 113 4.65 10.09 4.08
CA MET A 113 3.94 9.44 2.99
C MET A 113 4.64 8.12 2.62
N VAL A 114 3.85 7.09 2.33
CA VAL A 114 4.36 5.80 1.89
C VAL A 114 3.69 5.37 0.59
N ILE A 115 4.52 4.97 -0.36
CA ILE A 115 4.09 4.32 -1.60
C ILE A 115 4.21 2.82 -1.37
N VAL A 116 3.07 2.17 -1.20
CA VAL A 116 2.98 0.72 -0.99
C VAL A 116 2.93 0.04 -2.35
N VAL A 117 3.86 -0.88 -2.58
CA VAL A 117 3.98 -1.64 -3.83
C VAL A 117 3.98 -3.13 -3.51
N GLU A 118 3.01 -3.86 -4.02
CA GLU A 118 2.95 -5.32 -3.89
C GLU A 118 3.11 -5.95 -5.28
N ALA A 119 4.24 -6.61 -5.52
CA ALA A 119 4.54 -7.27 -6.78
C ALA A 119 4.38 -8.80 -6.63
N MET A 120 3.47 -9.40 -7.38
CA MET A 120 3.16 -10.82 -7.29
C MET A 120 2.74 -11.44 -8.63
N ARG A 121 3.36 -12.55 -9.03
CA ARG A 121 2.96 -13.39 -10.19
C ARG A 121 2.46 -12.60 -11.42
N GLY A 122 3.25 -11.64 -11.90
CA GLY A 122 2.93 -10.86 -13.10
C GLY A 122 1.97 -9.69 -12.89
N ILE A 123 1.59 -9.38 -11.66
CA ILE A 123 0.78 -8.22 -11.28
C ILE A 123 1.58 -7.35 -10.31
N ILE A 124 1.45 -6.04 -10.44
CA ILE A 124 1.91 -5.07 -9.44
C ILE A 124 0.71 -4.26 -8.99
N GLY A 125 0.50 -4.14 -7.69
CA GLY A 125 -0.46 -3.21 -7.12
C GLY A 125 0.24 -2.07 -6.40
N VAL A 126 -0.35 -0.88 -6.48
CA VAL A 126 0.19 0.36 -5.91
C VAL A 126 -0.88 1.10 -5.13
N SER A 127 -0.49 1.65 -3.97
CA SER A 127 -1.25 2.64 -3.22
C SER A 127 -0.31 3.71 -2.67
N VAL A 128 -0.78 4.95 -2.62
CA VAL A 128 -0.10 6.04 -1.90
C VAL A 128 -0.95 6.43 -0.70
N MET A 129 -0.34 6.55 0.47
CA MET A 129 -1.05 6.89 1.70
C MET A 129 -0.14 7.51 2.75
N LYS A 130 -0.73 8.06 3.82
CA LYS A 130 0.03 8.48 4.99
C LYS A 130 0.68 7.28 5.68
N ALA A 131 1.93 7.43 6.11
CA ALA A 131 2.64 6.40 6.87
C ALA A 131 1.91 6.04 8.17
N ALA A 132 1.28 7.03 8.81
CA ALA A 132 0.43 6.81 9.98
C ALA A 132 -0.71 5.82 9.71
N THR A 133 -1.32 5.84 8.51
CA THR A 133 -2.37 4.89 8.13
C THR A 133 -1.82 3.46 8.05
N LYS A 134 -0.63 3.27 7.45
CA LYS A 134 0.04 1.96 7.38
C LYS A 134 0.38 1.42 8.78
N VAL A 135 0.91 2.26 9.66
CA VAL A 135 1.20 1.90 11.06
C VAL A 135 -0.10 1.56 11.80
N ALA A 136 -1.13 2.39 11.65
CA ALA A 136 -2.47 2.13 12.17
C ALA A 136 -3.09 0.86 11.58
N CYS A 137 -2.64 0.35 10.44
CA CYS A 137 -3.08 -0.95 9.92
C CYS A 137 -2.14 -2.09 10.30
N SER A 138 -1.29 -1.94 11.33
CA SER A 138 -0.32 -2.95 11.76
C SER A 138 0.50 -3.50 10.59
N ASP A 139 0.98 -2.62 9.70
CA ASP A 139 1.67 -2.96 8.45
C ASP A 139 0.90 -3.94 7.56
N PHE A 140 -0.42 -3.81 7.58
CA PHE A 140 -1.39 -4.65 6.90
C PHE A 140 -1.40 -6.11 7.35
N ASN A 141 -0.83 -6.43 8.52
CA ASN A 141 -0.84 -7.77 9.09
C ASN A 141 -2.04 -7.94 10.04
N LEU A 142 -3.19 -8.30 9.45
CA LEU A 142 -4.43 -8.49 10.18
C LEU A 142 -4.34 -9.62 11.19
N ARG A 143 -3.64 -10.72 10.86
CA ARG A 143 -3.47 -11.83 11.81
C ARG A 143 -2.71 -11.40 13.05
N ARG A 144 -1.58 -10.69 12.86
CA ARG A 144 -0.81 -10.14 13.98
C ARG A 144 -1.70 -9.26 14.86
N LEU A 145 -2.45 -8.33 14.27
CA LEU A 145 -3.38 -7.49 15.03
C LEU A 145 -4.39 -8.33 15.81
N GLN A 146 -5.04 -9.30 15.16
CA GLN A 146 -6.02 -10.17 15.81
C GLN A 146 -5.42 -10.98 16.96
N ASP A 147 -4.18 -11.48 16.82
CA ASP A 147 -3.52 -12.26 17.87
C ASP A 147 -3.09 -11.36 19.06
N GLU A 148 -2.84 -10.07 18.80
CA GLU A 148 -2.53 -9.08 19.84
C GLU A 148 -3.76 -8.62 20.62
N VAL A 149 -4.92 -8.44 19.96
CA VAL A 149 -6.09 -7.76 20.56
C VAL A 149 -7.32 -8.66 20.79
N CYS A 150 -7.46 -9.75 20.02
CA CYS A 150 -8.59 -10.67 20.15
C CYS A 150 -8.22 -11.81 21.11
N LYS A 151 -9.04 -12.00 22.15
CA LYS A 151 -8.93 -13.16 23.03
C LYS A 151 -9.56 -14.39 22.38
#